data_AF-A0A1V5R894-F1
#
_entry.id   AF-A0A1V5R894-F1
#
_cell.length_a   1.000
_cell.length_b   1.000
_cell.length_c   1.000
_cell.angle_alpha   90.00
_cell.angle_beta   90.00
_cell.angle_gamma   90.00
#
_symmetry.space_group_name_H-M   'P 1'
#
loop_
_entity.id
_entity.type
_entity.pdbx_description
1 polymer ?
#
loop_
_entity_poly.entity_id
_entity_poly.type
_entity_poly.pdbx_seq_one_letter_code
_entity_poly.pdbx_strand_id
1 'polypeptide(L)'
;MEQLEAFLEAVLPKVHPPAERARAEALLLRWATAWQGPDRGLEATRSIHGTFLHFNQKLGGIWSQAFGFRLTPRHGLALRGPDPDRARKAHKFRAHKLERAPLDTLFEAWSAHPEAHPAGNAVEFLFEETPDDTWEACLQEALACLKG
;
A
#
# COMPACT_ATOMS: atom_id res chain seq x y z
N MET A 1 -13.34 -2.40 8.29
CA MET A 1 -13.53 -3.79 7.84
C MET A 1 -14.25 -3.85 6.51
N GLU A 2 -15.39 -3.17 6.33
CA GLU A 2 -16.13 -3.11 5.06
C GLU A 2 -15.26 -2.84 3.80
N GLN A 3 -14.32 -1.89 3.88
CA GLN A 3 -13.40 -1.59 2.76
C GLN A 3 -12.50 -2.77 2.39
N LEU A 4 -12.01 -3.51 3.38
CA LEU A 4 -11.21 -4.71 3.14
C LEU A 4 -12.07 -5.82 2.53
N GLU A 5 -13.27 -6.05 3.05
CA GLU A 5 -14.19 -7.08 2.56
C GLU A 5 -14.52 -6.86 1.07
N ALA A 6 -14.89 -5.62 0.70
CA ALA A 6 -15.14 -5.26 -0.70
C ALA A 6 -13.91 -5.48 -1.61
N PHE A 7 -12.71 -5.23 -1.08
CA PHE A 7 -11.47 -5.50 -1.82
C PHE A 7 -11.22 -7.00 -1.99
N LEU A 8 -11.35 -7.78 -0.91
CA LEU A 8 -11.14 -9.23 -0.92
C LEU A 8 -12.09 -9.94 -1.89
N GLU A 9 -13.39 -9.60 -1.89
CA GLU A 9 -14.38 -10.14 -2.81
C GLU A 9 -13.99 -9.92 -4.28
N ALA A 10 -13.41 -8.76 -4.59
CA ALA A 10 -12.99 -8.42 -5.95
C ALA A 10 -11.65 -9.04 -6.36
N VAL A 11 -10.79 -9.39 -5.39
CA VAL A 11 -9.39 -9.78 -5.61
C VAL A 11 -9.16 -11.27 -5.52
N LEU A 12 -9.63 -11.94 -4.46
CA LEU A 12 -9.32 -13.34 -4.21
C LEU A 12 -9.69 -14.29 -5.35
N PRO A 13 -10.83 -14.13 -6.07
CA PRO A 13 -11.14 -15.00 -7.21
C PRO A 13 -10.11 -14.94 -8.35
N LYS A 14 -9.37 -13.83 -8.44
CA LYS A 14 -8.37 -13.54 -9.49
C LYS A 14 -6.94 -13.80 -9.05
N VAL A 15 -6.71 -14.14 -7.79
CA VAL A 15 -5.39 -14.61 -7.32
C VAL A 15 -5.18 -16.03 -7.85
N HIS A 16 -4.07 -16.21 -8.54
CA HIS A 16 -3.63 -17.48 -9.10
C HIS A 16 -2.21 -17.81 -8.61
N PRO A 17 -1.91 -19.10 -8.36
CA PRO A 17 -2.83 -20.23 -8.36
C PRO A 17 -3.86 -20.17 -7.20
N PRO A 18 -5.00 -20.89 -7.28
CA PRO A 18 -6.02 -20.85 -6.22
C PRO A 18 -5.53 -21.22 -4.81
N ALA A 19 -4.45 -22.01 -4.72
CA ALA A 19 -3.81 -22.39 -3.45
C ALA A 19 -3.28 -21.17 -2.67
N GLU A 20 -2.89 -20.10 -3.38
CA GLU A 20 -2.34 -18.88 -2.76
C GLU A 20 -3.41 -17.94 -2.21
N ARG A 21 -4.71 -18.20 -2.46
CA ARG A 21 -5.80 -17.29 -2.04
C ARG A 21 -5.85 -17.10 -0.54
N ALA A 22 -5.64 -18.18 0.23
CA ALA A 22 -5.62 -18.10 1.69
C ALA A 22 -4.44 -17.27 2.20
N ARG A 23 -3.27 -17.36 1.54
CA ARG A 23 -2.10 -16.55 1.86
C ARG A 23 -2.34 -15.06 1.53
N ALA A 24 -2.91 -14.76 0.37
CA ALA A 24 -3.29 -13.40 -0.01
C ALA A 24 -4.31 -12.79 0.96
N GLU A 25 -5.33 -13.55 1.34
CA GLU A 25 -6.33 -13.12 2.32
C GLU A 25 -5.69 -12.84 3.69
N ALA A 26 -4.86 -13.76 4.19
CA ALA A 26 -4.17 -13.60 5.46
C ALA A 26 -3.24 -12.37 5.48
N LEU A 27 -2.51 -12.13 4.38
CA LEU A 27 -1.66 -10.96 4.20
C LEU A 27 -2.49 -9.66 4.29
N LEU A 28 -3.56 -9.57 3.50
CA LEU A 28 -4.40 -8.37 3.42
C LEU A 28 -5.13 -8.10 4.73
N LEU A 29 -5.63 -9.14 5.41
CA LEU A 29 -6.21 -9.04 6.75
C LEU A 29 -5.19 -8.51 7.75
N ARG A 30 -3.99 -9.09 7.80
CA ARG A 30 -2.94 -8.66 8.73
C ARG A 30 -2.62 -7.17 8.58
N TRP A 31 -2.40 -6.73 7.34
CA TRP A 31 -2.08 -5.33 7.04
C TRP A 31 -3.23 -4.40 7.43
N ALA A 32 -4.47 -4.73 7.05
CA ALA A 32 -5.63 -3.91 7.39
C ALA A 32 -5.90 -3.86 8.91
N THR A 33 -5.68 -4.96 9.64
CA THR A 33 -5.81 -5.01 11.10
C THR A 33 -4.72 -4.20 11.80
N ALA A 34 -3.48 -4.25 11.31
CA ALA A 34 -2.39 -3.43 11.85
C ALA A 34 -2.57 -1.93 11.53
N TRP A 35 -3.24 -1.62 10.41
CA TRP A 35 -3.47 -0.26 9.94
C TRP A 35 -4.74 0.37 10.51
N GLN A 36 -4.77 0.51 11.83
CA GLN A 36 -5.88 1.13 12.57
C GLN A 36 -5.37 2.32 13.39
N GLY A 37 -6.25 3.29 13.66
CA GLY A 37 -5.94 4.46 14.48
C GLY A 37 -6.59 5.75 13.96
N PRO A 38 -6.53 6.85 14.74
CA PRO A 38 -7.17 8.11 14.39
C PRO A 38 -6.58 8.79 13.14
N ASP A 39 -5.30 8.53 12.86
CA ASP A 39 -4.56 9.13 11.74
C ASP A 39 -4.34 8.14 10.59
N ARG A 40 -5.08 7.03 10.59
CA ARG A 40 -5.00 5.98 9.58
C ARG A 40 -6.36 5.75 8.93
N GLY A 41 -6.35 5.64 7.60
CA GLY A 41 -7.53 5.38 6.80
C GLY A 41 -7.31 4.21 5.87
N LEU A 42 -8.35 3.42 5.65
CA LEU A 42 -8.38 2.36 4.67
C LEU A 42 -9.49 2.65 3.67
N GLU A 43 -9.20 2.59 2.37
CA GLU A 43 -10.16 2.93 1.31
C GLU A 43 -10.00 1.96 0.14
N ALA A 44 -11.09 1.29 -0.25
CA ALA A 44 -11.12 0.44 -1.43
C ALA A 44 -11.72 1.19 -2.61
N THR A 45 -11.03 1.15 -3.76
CA THR A 45 -11.52 1.75 -5.01
C THR A 45 -11.44 0.75 -6.16
N ARG A 46 -12.32 0.92 -7.14
CA ARG A 46 -12.35 0.10 -8.36
C ARG A 46 -12.47 0.99 -9.57
N SER A 47 -11.66 0.70 -10.59
CA SER A 47 -11.68 1.40 -11.87
C SER A 47 -11.35 0.45 -13.02
N ILE A 48 -11.34 0.97 -14.24
CA ILE A 48 -10.85 0.25 -15.42
C ILE A 48 -9.37 -0.16 -15.30
N HIS A 49 -8.60 0.51 -14.44
CA HIS A 49 -7.17 0.26 -14.25
C HIS A 49 -6.86 -0.79 -13.18
N GLY A 50 -7.87 -1.26 -12.45
CA GLY A 50 -7.71 -2.27 -11.42
C GLY A 50 -8.58 -2.03 -10.20
N THR A 51 -8.39 -2.90 -9.21
CA THR A 51 -8.96 -2.76 -7.87
C THR A 51 -7.83 -2.38 -6.92
N PHE A 52 -8.07 -1.44 -6.00
CA PHE A 52 -7.07 -0.89 -5.11
C PHE A 52 -7.58 -0.89 -3.66
N LEU A 53 -6.68 -1.15 -2.72
CA LEU A 53 -6.86 -0.95 -1.29
C LEU A 53 -5.80 0.03 -0.83
N HIS A 54 -6.22 1.27 -0.60
CA HIS A 54 -5.37 2.38 -0.22
C HIS A 54 -5.20 2.44 1.29
N PHE A 55 -3.95 2.58 1.71
CA PHE A 55 -3.55 2.81 3.09
C PHE A 55 -3.20 4.29 3.20
N ASN A 56 -4.14 5.05 3.74
CA ASN A 56 -4.04 6.49 3.91
C ASN A 56 -3.48 6.80 5.30
N GLN A 57 -2.65 7.83 5.39
CA GLN A 57 -2.07 8.36 6.62
C GLN A 57 -2.32 9.86 6.69
N LYS A 58 -2.66 10.36 7.87
CA LYS A 58 -2.65 11.79 8.14
C LYS A 58 -1.23 12.22 8.50
N LEU A 59 -0.67 13.17 7.75
CA LEU A 59 0.69 13.70 7.90
C LEU A 59 0.62 15.21 7.97
N GLY A 60 1.12 15.82 9.04
CA GLY A 60 1.01 17.27 9.26
C GLY A 60 -0.43 17.81 9.14
N GLY A 61 -1.44 17.01 9.54
CA GLY A 61 -2.86 17.36 9.44
C GLY A 61 -3.52 17.08 8.08
N ILE A 62 -2.77 16.57 7.10
CA ILE A 62 -3.24 16.32 5.73
C ILE A 62 -3.35 14.82 5.48
N TRP A 63 -4.50 14.36 5.00
CA TRP A 63 -4.65 12.98 4.53
C TRP A 63 -3.91 12.76 3.21
N SER A 64 -3.04 11.76 3.19
CA SER A 64 -2.28 11.34 2.01
C SER A 64 -2.33 9.83 1.86
N GLN A 65 -2.33 9.35 0.62
CA GLN A 65 -2.10 7.94 0.36
C GLN A 65 -0.64 7.62 0.66
N ALA A 66 -0.40 6.73 1.62
CA ALA A 66 0.93 6.27 1.98
C ALA A 66 1.39 5.14 1.04
N PHE A 67 0.55 4.13 0.84
CA PHE A 67 0.81 3.00 -0.05
C PHE A 67 -0.53 2.31 -0.39
N GLY A 68 -0.52 1.22 -1.15
CA GLY A 68 -1.72 0.43 -1.34
C GLY A 68 -1.53 -0.87 -2.09
N PHE A 69 -2.31 -1.87 -1.72
CA PHE A 69 -2.43 -3.09 -2.50
C PHE A 69 -3.26 -2.82 -3.75
N ARG A 70 -2.88 -3.46 -4.85
CA ARG A 70 -3.58 -3.38 -6.12
C ARG A 70 -3.64 -4.74 -6.78
N LEU A 71 -4.78 -5.02 -7.40
CA LEU A 71 -4.89 -6.10 -8.35
C LEU A 71 -4.99 -5.49 -9.76
N THR A 72 -3.99 -5.78 -10.59
CA THR A 72 -3.98 -5.35 -11.99
C THR A 72 -3.97 -6.55 -12.94
N PRO A 73 -4.52 -6.43 -14.15
CA PRO A 73 -4.49 -7.53 -15.13
C PRO A 73 -3.08 -7.98 -15.52
N ARG A 74 -2.08 -7.09 -15.42
CA ARG A 74 -0.71 -7.33 -15.88
C ARG A 74 0.15 -8.05 -14.83
N HIS A 75 -0.01 -7.71 -13.56
CA HIS A 75 0.91 -8.11 -12.49
C HIS A 75 0.24 -8.92 -11.39
N GLY A 76 -1.06 -9.19 -11.49
CA GLY A 76 -1.80 -9.82 -10.41
C GLY A 76 -1.85 -8.92 -9.18
N LEU A 77 -1.79 -9.52 -8.00
CA LEU A 77 -1.80 -8.82 -6.72
C LEU A 77 -0.40 -8.27 -6.43
N ALA A 78 -0.32 -6.99 -6.09
CA ALA A 78 0.93 -6.34 -5.75
C ALA A 78 0.71 -5.22 -4.74
N LEU A 79 1.75 -4.87 -4.01
CA LEU A 79 1.78 -3.69 -3.14
C LEU A 79 2.54 -2.58 -3.86
N ARG A 80 1.91 -1.43 -4.03
CA ARG A 80 2.60 -0.22 -4.49
C ARG A 80 2.94 0.67 -3.29
N GLY A 81 4.22 0.96 -3.14
CA GLY A 81 4.77 1.81 -2.09
C GLY A 81 4.50 3.29 -2.25
N PRO A 82 5.03 4.10 -1.31
CA PRO A 82 4.90 5.54 -1.35
C PRO A 82 5.43 6.13 -2.65
N ASP A 83 4.68 7.07 -3.20
CA ASP A 83 5.08 7.90 -4.33
C ASP A 83 5.42 9.31 -3.79
N PRO A 84 6.69 9.57 -3.45
CA PRO A 84 7.13 10.85 -2.89
C PRO A 84 6.92 12.04 -3.83
N ASP A 85 6.70 11.79 -5.14
CA ASP A 85 6.48 12.82 -6.15
C ASP A 85 4.99 13.16 -6.36
N ARG A 86 4.07 12.23 -6.05
CA ARG A 86 2.63 12.47 -6.18
C ARG A 86 2.15 13.63 -5.30
N ALA A 87 2.75 13.80 -4.14
CA ALA A 87 2.53 14.94 -3.26
C ALA A 87 3.16 16.25 -3.79
N ARG A 88 4.26 16.17 -4.57
CA ARG A 88 4.97 17.36 -5.10
C ARG A 88 4.17 18.07 -6.19
N LYS A 89 3.41 17.33 -7.01
CA LYS A 89 2.70 17.86 -8.18
C LYS A 89 1.24 18.21 -7.93
N ALA A 90 0.68 17.85 -6.77
CA ALA A 90 -0.71 18.15 -6.47
C ALA A 90 -0.89 19.64 -6.14
N HIS A 91 -1.53 20.38 -7.06
CA HIS A 91 -1.92 21.79 -6.86
C HIS A 91 -2.68 22.04 -5.54
N LYS A 92 -3.30 20.99 -4.97
CA LYS A 92 -4.04 21.00 -3.71
C LYS A 92 -3.18 21.27 -2.47
N PHE A 93 -1.86 21.09 -2.53
CA PHE A 93 -0.94 21.32 -1.41
C PHE A 93 -0.16 22.64 -1.49
N ARG A 94 -0.57 23.58 -2.35
CA ARG A 94 0.07 24.90 -2.44
C ARG A 94 -0.07 25.74 -1.16
N ALA A 95 -1.19 25.59 -0.43
CA ALA A 95 -1.46 26.32 0.81
C ALA A 95 -0.88 25.63 2.06
N HIS A 96 -0.83 24.30 2.08
CA HIS A 96 -0.29 23.50 3.17
C HIS A 96 0.64 22.42 2.59
N LYS A 97 1.94 22.56 2.84
CA LYS A 97 2.94 21.60 2.37
C LYS A 97 2.76 20.28 3.14
N LEU A 98 2.69 19.17 2.41
CA LEU A 98 2.68 17.84 3.02
C LEU A 98 4.00 17.59 3.75
N GLU A 99 3.92 17.02 4.96
CA GLU A 99 5.08 16.50 5.68
C GLU A 99 5.57 15.22 4.99
N ARG A 100 6.57 15.38 4.11
CA ARG A 100 7.05 14.33 3.20
C ARG A 100 8.10 13.39 3.81
N ALA A 101 8.82 13.82 4.84
CA ALA A 101 9.97 13.08 5.37
C ALA A 101 9.62 11.64 5.79
N PRO A 102 8.45 11.35 6.38
CA PRO A 102 8.05 9.98 6.68
C PRO A 102 7.85 9.10 5.44
N LEU A 103 7.28 9.65 4.36
CA LEU A 103 7.06 8.91 3.10
C LEU A 103 8.36 8.71 2.33
N ASP A 104 9.25 9.71 2.32
CA ASP A 104 10.59 9.59 1.72
C ASP A 104 11.39 8.50 2.46
N THR A 105 11.37 8.51 3.79
CA THR A 105 12.07 7.49 4.62
C THR A 105 11.52 6.08 4.35
N LEU A 106 10.20 5.95 4.27
CA LEU A 106 9.57 4.66 3.94
C LEU A 106 9.91 4.19 2.52
N PHE A 107 9.94 5.10 1.54
CA PHE A 107 10.35 4.78 0.18
C PHE A 107 11.78 4.22 0.13
N GLU A 108 12.72 4.88 0.80
CA GLU A 108 14.12 4.44 0.85
C GLU A 108 14.26 3.08 1.57
N ALA A 109 13.56 2.90 2.69
CA ALA A 109 13.53 1.62 3.41
C ALA A 109 13.01 0.49 2.52
N TRP A 110 11.87 0.72 1.86
CA TRP A 110 11.29 -0.30 0.99
C TRP A 110 12.13 -0.59 -0.25
N SER A 111 12.80 0.42 -0.80
CA SER A 111 13.71 0.27 -1.95
C SER A 111 14.94 -0.57 -1.64
N ALA A 112 15.27 -0.77 -0.36
CA ALA A 112 16.41 -1.59 0.05
C ALA A 112 16.10 -3.10 0.07
N HIS A 113 14.83 -3.51 0.02
CA HIS A 113 14.46 -4.92 -0.05
C HIS A 113 14.78 -5.51 -1.42
N PRO A 114 15.32 -6.74 -1.51
CA PRO A 114 15.68 -7.35 -2.77
C PRO A 114 14.48 -7.65 -3.68
N GLU A 115 13.28 -7.80 -3.11
CA GLU A 115 12.02 -8.01 -3.83
C GLU A 115 11.38 -6.70 -4.31
N ALA A 116 12.00 -5.53 -4.05
CA ALA A 116 11.47 -4.26 -4.48
C ALA A 116 11.73 -4.02 -5.97
N HIS A 117 10.65 -3.84 -6.74
CA HIS A 117 10.72 -3.49 -8.16
C HIS A 117 10.51 -2.00 -8.38
N PRO A 118 11.29 -1.35 -9.26
CA PRO A 118 11.02 0.02 -9.67
C PRO A 118 9.65 0.16 -10.36
N ALA A 119 8.81 1.07 -9.89
CA ALA A 119 7.45 1.30 -10.37
C ALA A 119 7.18 2.78 -10.70
N GLY A 120 8.04 3.37 -11.53
CA GLY A 120 8.04 4.80 -11.83
C GLY A 120 8.69 5.58 -10.67
N ASN A 121 7.90 6.40 -9.98
CA ASN A 121 8.35 7.16 -8.81
C ASN A 121 8.11 6.43 -7.47
N ALA A 122 7.73 5.16 -7.51
CA ALA A 122 7.48 4.34 -6.34
C ALA A 122 8.22 3.00 -6.49
N VAL A 123 8.18 2.19 -5.45
CA VAL A 123 8.53 0.76 -5.50
C VAL A 123 7.28 -0.10 -5.47
N GLU A 124 7.39 -1.31 -6.00
CA GLU A 124 6.33 -2.31 -5.99
C GLU A 124 6.86 -3.68 -5.56
N PHE A 125 6.03 -4.41 -4.82
CA PHE A 125 6.27 -5.78 -4.42
C PHE A 125 5.20 -6.67 -5.04
N LEU A 126 5.63 -7.69 -5.79
CA LEU A 126 4.73 -8.63 -6.44
C LEU A 126 4.40 -9.78 -5.49
N PHE A 127 3.12 -10.11 -5.36
CA PHE A 127 2.66 -11.13 -4.40
C PHE A 127 3.30 -12.51 -4.61
N GLU A 128 3.53 -12.90 -5.87
CA GLU A 128 4.13 -14.19 -6.24
C GLU A 128 5.63 -14.27 -5.93
N GLU A 129 6.33 -13.12 -5.89
CA GLU A 129 7.78 -13.05 -5.76
C GLU A 129 8.23 -12.68 -4.33
N THR A 130 7.34 -12.05 -3.56
CA THR A 130 7.69 -11.51 -2.24
C THR A 130 7.39 -12.52 -1.13
N PRO A 131 8.38 -12.89 -0.31
CA PRO A 131 8.20 -13.83 0.81
C PRO A 131 7.52 -13.16 2.01
N ASP A 132 6.98 -13.98 2.91
CA ASP A 132 6.15 -13.53 4.04
C ASP A 132 6.92 -12.71 5.09
N ASP A 133 8.22 -12.93 5.21
CA ASP A 133 9.12 -12.16 6.06
C ASP A 133 9.37 -10.75 5.50
N THR A 134 9.56 -10.60 4.18
CA THR A 134 9.61 -9.27 3.54
C THR A 134 8.29 -8.53 3.72
N TRP A 135 7.14 -9.21 3.56
CA TRP A 135 5.83 -8.59 3.83
C TRP A 135 5.69 -8.09 5.26
N GLU A 136 6.17 -8.86 6.24
CA GLU A 136 6.15 -8.46 7.64
C GLU A 136 7.10 -7.28 7.90
N ALA A 137 8.33 -7.32 7.37
CA ALA A 137 9.30 -6.24 7.50
C ALA A 137 8.76 -4.92 6.94
N CYS A 138 8.20 -4.95 5.72
CA CYS A 138 7.58 -3.78 5.09
C CYS A 138 6.45 -3.19 5.94
N LEU A 139 5.61 -4.04 6.55
CA LEU A 139 4.54 -3.59 7.45
C LEU A 139 5.13 -2.90 8.69
N GLN A 140 6.11 -3.51 9.35
CA GLN A 140 6.74 -2.92 10.54
C GLN A 140 7.44 -1.60 10.23
N GLU A 141 8.12 -1.49 9.09
CA GLU A 141 8.74 -0.26 8.61
C GLU A 141 7.70 0.84 8.38
N ALA A 142 6.55 0.50 7.76
CA ALA A 142 5.45 1.44 7.58
C ALA A 142 4.91 1.93 8.93
N LEU A 143 4.68 1.02 9.87
CA LEU A 143 4.20 1.35 11.20
C LEU A 143 5.18 2.23 11.98
N ALA A 144 6.49 2.00 11.82
CA ALA A 144 7.55 2.74 12.49
C ALA A 144 7.79 4.14 11.89
N CYS A 145 7.75 4.26 10.56
CA CYS A 145 7.97 5.52 9.85
C CYS A 145 6.75 6.43 9.92
N LEU A 146 5.55 5.87 9.83
CA LEU A 146 4.28 6.60 9.76
C LEU A 146 3.57 6.57 11.11
N LYS A 147 4.22 7.19 12.10
CA LYS A 147 3.61 7.38 13.43
C LYS A 147 2.41 8.32 13.28
N GLY A 148 1.24 7.82 13.70
CA GLY A 148 0.08 8.65 14.04
C GLY A 148 0.29 9.29 15.40
#